data_AF-A0A7C4FVU2-F1
#
_entry.id   AF-A0A7C4FVU2-F1
#
_cell.length_a   1.000
_cell.length_b   1.000
_cell.length_c   1.000
_cell.angle_alpha   90.00
_cell.angle_beta   90.00
_cell.angle_gamma   90.00
#
_symmetry.space_group_name_H-M   'P 1'
#
loop_
_entity.id
_entity.type
_entity.pdbx_description
1 polymer ?
#
loop_
_entity_poly.entity_id
_entity_poly.type
_entity_poly.pdbx_seq_one_letter_code
_entity_poly.pdbx_strand_id
1 'polypeptide(L)'
;MEKVIKADIIDGLRRIGLDKGDVVFVHSSLSSFGHVNGGAETVVKAFLEVLGSEGTLAVPIFRNYFWDGPEQIWDRDNSPSLMGIISETVRTWEGNRRSYHAPHPIAAVGRLAEDLTERHNITDFSFDSPFSRLIELNAWIVLLGVDYNRCTMIHLIEERSEIPYRRWIDLTGTVINNGIAEKKTYPFFSGYPGVGNDFNPLGERLQNEGKVNITKIGNSLVRCFRSKDLYDCAMRSIRQDPLFLVSHDAKAQASKYIPKYGKILDESFDENTELIYSENPIAKKLTNKLRIPKTPPLIVEIRQKYETNDDLILEEFRIRNGLSDFIPGTMAIPKDLNKKLPAVICLHGTGESWEQLMEKPFIERNGTLIGWAREFARRGFISVAITQFSHPPRHEPWNWEFPKLLPVYGKTAMGWLVSDVLSCVDYLQTRPEVDIEHITVGGFSLGGIAAFYSFAVDERIFSAFTFCGGVGSIRHLICEGNTGFHSIYYYVPDIISEGLDHPRLVSAFAPRPLFIYGTTNDMGMPVSGLHAFESSAIPIYESMGAGDKIKIVLEEGQHALNFKAFNMVSNWLKGIK
;
A
#
# COMPACT_ATOMS: atom_id res chain seq x y z
N MET A 1 -31.70 24.99 27.54
CA MET A 1 -30.87 24.61 26.40
C MET A 1 -31.75 24.65 25.17
N GLU A 2 -31.36 25.41 24.14
CA GLU A 2 -32.06 25.37 22.85
C GLU A 2 -32.03 23.94 22.28
N LYS A 3 -33.15 23.51 21.71
CA LYS A 3 -33.26 22.18 21.10
C LYS A 3 -32.62 22.23 19.72
N VAL A 4 -31.70 21.32 19.43
CA VAL A 4 -31.14 21.16 18.09
C VAL A 4 -32.22 20.59 17.18
N ILE A 5 -32.54 21.30 16.09
CA ILE A 5 -33.52 20.88 15.08
C ILE A 5 -32.83 20.40 13.81
N LYS A 6 -33.60 19.75 12.91
CA LYS A 6 -33.07 19.22 11.64
C LYS A 6 -32.31 20.27 10.81
N ALA A 7 -32.82 21.50 10.76
CA ALA A 7 -32.19 22.60 10.02
C ALA A 7 -30.78 22.92 10.54
N ASP A 8 -30.58 22.97 11.87
CA ASP A 8 -29.26 23.20 12.48
C ASP A 8 -28.25 22.12 12.07
N ILE A 9 -28.72 20.87 11.98
CA ILE A 9 -27.90 19.73 11.58
C ILE A 9 -27.56 19.83 10.09
N ILE A 10 -28.54 20.10 9.22
CA ILE A 10 -28.31 20.30 7.78
C ILE A 10 -27.30 21.42 7.53
N ASP A 11 -27.47 22.57 8.18
CA ASP A 11 -26.56 23.71 8.05
C ASP A 11 -25.16 23.38 8.59
N GLY A 12 -25.07 22.62 9.69
CA GLY A 12 -23.82 22.10 10.20
C GLY A 12 -23.10 21.16 9.23
N LEU A 13 -23.81 20.19 8.66
CA LEU A 13 -23.27 19.22 7.70
C LEU A 13 -22.84 19.91 6.39
N ARG A 14 -23.57 20.91 5.91
CA ARG A 14 -23.13 21.69 4.74
C ARG A 14 -21.90 22.55 5.06
N ARG A 15 -21.87 23.19 6.23
CA ARG A 15 -20.71 24.01 6.67
C ARG A 15 -19.44 23.18 6.86
N ILE A 16 -19.54 21.91 7.25
CA ILE A 16 -18.36 21.03 7.37
C ILE A 16 -17.84 20.55 6.00
N GLY A 17 -18.59 20.81 4.92
CA GLY A 17 -18.18 20.53 3.55
C GLY A 17 -18.81 19.27 2.93
N LEU A 18 -19.87 18.72 3.53
CA LEU A 18 -20.65 17.65 2.88
C LEU A 18 -21.64 18.24 1.87
N ASP A 19 -21.76 17.57 0.73
CA ASP A 19 -22.65 17.98 -0.36
C ASP A 19 -23.41 16.78 -0.97
N LYS A 20 -24.32 17.09 -1.90
CA LYS A 20 -25.09 16.11 -2.64
C LYS A 20 -24.17 15.13 -3.37
N GLY A 21 -24.46 13.84 -3.26
CA GLY A 21 -23.70 12.77 -3.91
C GLY A 21 -22.54 12.22 -3.10
N ASP A 22 -22.21 12.82 -1.96
CA ASP A 22 -21.13 12.34 -1.11
C ASP A 22 -21.43 10.96 -0.51
N VAL A 23 -20.36 10.19 -0.30
CA VAL A 23 -20.36 8.94 0.45
C VAL A 23 -19.75 9.22 1.82
N VAL A 24 -20.48 8.92 2.89
CA VAL A 24 -20.10 9.29 4.25
C VAL A 24 -20.09 8.07 5.16
N PHE A 25 -19.02 7.88 5.93
CA PHE A 25 -18.94 6.91 7.02
C PHE A 25 -18.92 7.62 8.37
N VAL A 26 -19.94 7.38 9.20
CA VAL A 26 -20.18 8.16 10.42
C VAL A 26 -19.91 7.34 11.69
N HIS A 27 -19.06 7.89 12.56
CA HIS A 27 -18.96 7.51 13.97
C HIS A 27 -19.65 8.57 14.82
N SER A 28 -20.47 8.20 15.80
CA SER A 28 -21.36 9.19 16.43
C SER A 28 -21.65 8.98 17.90
N SER A 29 -22.00 10.08 18.56
CA SER A 29 -22.58 10.14 19.90
C SER A 29 -23.75 11.12 19.92
N LEU A 30 -25.00 10.63 20.01
CA LEU A 30 -26.18 11.50 20.01
C LEU A 30 -26.19 12.46 21.21
N SER A 31 -25.74 12.00 22.39
CA SER A 31 -25.73 12.82 23.61
C SER A 31 -24.81 14.03 23.50
N SER A 32 -23.78 13.99 22.63
CA SER A 32 -22.86 15.10 22.41
C SER A 32 -23.55 16.36 21.87
N PHE A 33 -24.71 16.23 21.21
CA PHE A 33 -25.47 17.36 20.67
C PHE A 33 -26.18 18.18 21.74
N GLY A 34 -26.42 17.61 22.93
CA GLY A 34 -27.44 18.08 23.85
C GLY A 34 -28.80 17.44 23.52
N HIS A 35 -29.86 18.23 23.48
CA HIS A 35 -31.20 17.73 23.14
C HIS A 35 -31.51 17.93 21.67
N VAL A 36 -31.61 16.82 20.90
CA VAL A 36 -32.05 16.83 19.50
C VAL A 36 -33.55 16.58 19.44
N ASN A 37 -34.29 17.52 18.85
CA ASN A 37 -35.72 17.34 18.62
C ASN A 37 -35.93 16.19 17.63
N GLY A 38 -36.71 15.17 18.00
CA GLY A 38 -36.90 13.96 17.19
C GLY A 38 -35.72 12.98 17.21
N GLY A 39 -34.75 13.14 18.13
CA GLY A 39 -33.72 12.16 18.43
C GLY A 39 -32.83 11.76 17.24
N ALA A 40 -32.39 10.49 17.23
CA ALA A 40 -31.49 9.94 16.21
C ALA A 40 -32.08 9.98 14.80
N GLU A 41 -33.39 9.77 14.66
CA GLU A 41 -34.10 9.81 13.38
C GLU A 41 -33.93 11.16 12.68
N THR A 42 -33.91 12.25 13.45
CA THR A 42 -33.70 13.61 12.91
C THR A 42 -32.28 13.79 12.38
N VAL A 43 -31.28 13.17 13.00
CA VAL A 43 -29.90 13.17 12.51
C VAL A 43 -29.81 12.41 11.20
N VAL A 44 -30.41 11.21 11.11
CA VAL A 44 -30.41 10.39 9.88
C VAL A 44 -31.13 11.13 8.73
N LYS A 45 -32.30 11.72 8.98
CA LYS A 45 -33.01 12.55 7.99
C LYS A 45 -32.16 13.71 7.49
N ALA A 46 -31.43 14.40 8.38
CA ALA A 46 -30.56 15.50 7.98
C ALA A 46 -29.43 15.05 7.07
N PHE A 47 -28.77 13.92 7.38
CA PHE A 47 -27.75 13.35 6.49
C PHE A 47 -28.34 12.98 5.13
N LEU A 48 -29.44 12.22 5.08
CA LEU A 48 -30.06 11.80 3.82
C LEU A 48 -30.51 12.99 2.96
N GLU A 49 -30.96 14.08 3.58
CA GLU A 49 -31.33 15.32 2.88
C GLU A 49 -30.13 16.06 2.29
N VAL A 50 -29.02 16.15 3.03
CA VAL A 50 -27.78 16.79 2.54
C VAL A 50 -27.16 15.98 1.40
N LEU A 51 -27.09 14.66 1.57
CA LEU A 51 -26.47 13.75 0.60
C LEU A 51 -27.34 13.55 -0.66
N GLY A 52 -28.67 13.69 -0.53
CA GLY A 52 -29.62 13.49 -1.62
C GLY A 52 -29.65 12.06 -2.16
N SER A 53 -30.38 11.84 -3.26
CA SER A 53 -30.54 10.51 -3.89
C SER A 53 -29.24 9.89 -4.38
N GLU A 54 -28.26 10.73 -4.74
CA GLU A 54 -26.97 10.27 -5.30
C GLU A 54 -25.94 9.93 -4.22
N GLY A 55 -26.17 10.33 -2.98
CA GLY A 55 -25.24 10.13 -1.88
C GLY A 55 -25.47 8.82 -1.13
N THR A 56 -24.62 8.54 -0.14
CA THR A 56 -24.70 7.32 0.66
C THR A 56 -24.23 7.57 2.08
N LEU A 57 -25.05 7.18 3.06
CA LEU A 57 -24.73 7.21 4.48
C LEU A 57 -24.40 5.79 4.94
N ALA A 58 -23.23 5.58 5.52
CA ALA A 58 -22.79 4.32 6.09
C ALA A 58 -22.31 4.48 7.55
N VAL A 59 -22.48 3.43 8.34
CA VAL A 59 -22.14 3.41 9.78
C VAL A 59 -21.62 2.03 10.21
N PRO A 60 -20.72 1.95 11.21
CA PRO A 60 -20.41 0.70 11.88
C PRO A 60 -21.58 0.25 12.75
N ILE A 61 -21.86 -1.06 12.80
CA ILE A 61 -22.99 -1.64 13.55
C ILE A 61 -22.62 -2.90 14.33
N PHE A 62 -21.35 -3.03 14.70
CA PHE A 62 -20.84 -4.24 15.32
C PHE A 62 -21.01 -4.28 16.85
N ARG A 63 -20.73 -5.46 17.39
CA ARG A 63 -20.56 -5.82 18.80
C ARG A 63 -19.26 -6.61 18.88
N ASN A 64 -18.77 -6.87 20.09
CA ASN A 64 -17.74 -7.90 20.33
C ASN A 64 -18.30 -9.31 20.01
N TYR A 65 -18.65 -9.56 18.75
CA TYR A 65 -19.13 -10.86 18.27
C TYR A 65 -17.97 -11.84 18.19
N PHE A 66 -18.21 -13.06 18.68
CA PHE A 66 -17.30 -14.21 18.71
C PHE A 66 -16.08 -14.09 19.64
N TRP A 67 -15.91 -12.96 20.32
CA TRP A 67 -14.86 -12.77 21.33
C TRP A 67 -15.04 -13.62 22.58
N ASP A 68 -16.28 -13.94 22.95
CA ASP A 68 -16.59 -14.75 24.14
C ASP A 68 -16.65 -16.26 23.81
N GLY A 69 -16.38 -16.63 22.54
CA GLY A 69 -16.27 -18.01 22.09
C GLY A 69 -17.33 -18.46 21.06
N PRO A 70 -17.25 -19.72 20.61
CA PRO A 70 -17.96 -20.25 19.45
C PRO A 70 -19.47 -20.44 19.61
N GLU A 71 -20.00 -20.25 20.82
CA GLU A 71 -21.44 -20.34 21.12
C GLU A 71 -22.19 -19.05 20.80
N GLN A 72 -21.46 -17.96 20.53
CA GLN A 72 -22.09 -16.68 20.17
C GLN A 72 -22.78 -16.78 18.81
N ILE A 73 -23.98 -16.21 18.74
CA ILE A 73 -24.81 -16.16 17.53
C ILE A 73 -24.87 -14.72 17.05
N TRP A 74 -24.66 -14.53 15.76
CA TRP A 74 -24.91 -13.28 15.07
C TRP A 74 -25.91 -13.49 13.94
N ASP A 75 -27.10 -12.93 14.11
CA ASP A 75 -28.10 -12.81 13.07
C ASP A 75 -27.87 -11.53 12.27
N ARG A 76 -27.60 -11.67 10.97
CA ARG A 76 -27.34 -10.56 10.06
C ARG A 76 -28.48 -9.56 10.04
N ASP A 77 -29.74 -9.97 10.09
CA ASP A 77 -30.85 -9.04 9.92
C ASP A 77 -31.32 -8.50 11.28
N ASN A 78 -31.23 -9.31 12.33
CA ASN A 78 -31.84 -9.00 13.63
C ASN A 78 -30.87 -8.51 14.70
N SER A 79 -29.57 -8.81 14.62
CA SER A 79 -28.64 -8.43 15.69
C SER A 79 -28.47 -6.91 15.79
N PRO A 80 -28.70 -6.29 16.96
CA PRO A 80 -28.64 -4.84 17.12
C PRO A 80 -27.20 -4.31 17.14
N SER A 81 -27.05 -3.03 16.80
CA SER A 81 -25.81 -2.27 16.91
C SER A 81 -25.54 -1.83 18.35
N LEU A 82 -24.28 -1.86 18.78
CA LEU A 82 -23.80 -1.19 20.00
C LEU A 82 -22.97 0.07 19.71
N MET A 83 -22.90 0.50 18.45
CA MET A 83 -22.09 1.64 18.01
C MET A 83 -22.81 2.99 18.17
N GLY A 84 -23.81 3.05 19.05
CA GLY A 84 -24.63 4.22 19.32
C GLY A 84 -25.99 4.20 18.61
N ILE A 85 -26.94 4.96 19.17
CA ILE A 85 -28.35 4.94 18.73
C ILE A 85 -28.55 5.45 17.29
N ILE A 86 -27.67 6.33 16.80
CA ILE A 86 -27.71 6.78 15.40
C ILE A 86 -27.35 5.62 14.47
N SER A 87 -26.32 4.85 14.78
CA SER A 87 -25.95 3.67 13.98
C SER A 87 -27.06 2.62 13.96
N GLU A 88 -27.71 2.38 15.10
CA GLU A 88 -28.88 1.49 15.17
C GLU A 88 -30.06 2.01 14.34
N THR A 89 -30.28 3.33 14.33
CA THR A 89 -31.33 3.96 13.52
C THR A 89 -31.07 3.80 12.02
N VAL A 90 -29.80 3.86 11.58
CA VAL A 90 -29.45 3.59 10.18
C VAL A 90 -29.63 2.10 9.84
N ARG A 91 -29.26 1.19 10.77
CA ARG A 91 -29.44 -0.27 10.61
C ARG A 91 -30.90 -0.68 10.41
N THR A 92 -31.85 0.01 11.06
CA THR A 92 -33.28 -0.27 10.96
C THR A 92 -34.01 0.65 9.97
N TRP A 93 -33.28 1.52 9.28
CA TRP A 93 -33.85 2.44 8.31
C TRP A 93 -34.48 1.69 7.13
N GLU A 94 -35.63 2.16 6.65
CA GLU A 94 -36.27 1.57 5.47
C GLU A 94 -35.35 1.65 4.25
N GLY A 95 -35.12 0.53 3.58
CA GLY A 95 -34.22 0.44 2.42
C GLY A 95 -32.73 0.41 2.75
N ASN A 96 -32.34 0.21 4.03
CA ASN A 96 -30.95 -0.03 4.38
C ASN A 96 -30.42 -1.34 3.77
N ARG A 97 -29.10 -1.39 3.60
CA ARG A 97 -28.35 -2.62 3.34
C ARG A 97 -27.38 -2.87 4.49
N ARG A 98 -27.09 -4.15 4.75
CA ARG A 98 -26.20 -4.59 5.83
C ARG A 98 -25.22 -5.65 5.34
N SER A 99 -23.95 -5.47 5.69
CA SER A 99 -22.90 -6.43 5.36
C SER A 99 -23.04 -7.71 6.19
N TYR A 100 -22.49 -8.82 5.69
CA TYR A 100 -22.66 -10.17 6.23
C TYR A 100 -21.44 -10.70 7.02
N HIS A 101 -20.39 -9.89 7.19
CA HIS A 101 -19.27 -10.21 8.07
C HIS A 101 -19.63 -9.87 9.51
N ALA A 102 -19.57 -10.86 10.39
CA ALA A 102 -20.11 -10.73 11.75
C ALA A 102 -19.22 -9.94 12.71
N PRO A 103 -17.88 -10.02 12.69
CA PRO A 103 -17.05 -9.23 13.62
C PRO A 103 -17.16 -7.70 13.43
N HIS A 104 -17.08 -7.17 12.20
CA HIS A 104 -17.20 -5.72 11.92
C HIS A 104 -18.29 -5.32 10.91
N PRO A 105 -19.57 -5.71 11.07
CA PRO A 105 -20.61 -5.34 10.11
C PRO A 105 -20.82 -3.82 10.02
N ILE A 106 -21.21 -3.36 8.83
CA ILE A 106 -21.69 -2.00 8.57
C ILE A 106 -23.15 -2.02 8.07
N ALA A 107 -23.85 -0.90 8.27
CA ALA A 107 -25.11 -0.61 7.57
C ALA A 107 -24.91 0.60 6.65
N ALA A 108 -25.64 0.63 5.54
CA ALA A 108 -25.62 1.74 4.61
C ALA A 108 -27.01 2.03 4.02
N VAL A 109 -27.26 3.29 3.68
CA VAL A 109 -28.48 3.78 3.01
C VAL A 109 -28.07 4.73 1.89
N GLY A 110 -28.63 4.57 0.69
CA GLY A 110 -28.36 5.42 -0.47
C GLY A 110 -27.78 4.66 -1.67
N ARG A 111 -27.33 5.40 -2.68
CA ARG A 111 -26.97 4.90 -4.02
C ARG A 111 -25.95 3.75 -4.02
N LEU A 112 -24.97 3.77 -3.12
CA LEU A 112 -23.89 2.78 -3.02
C LEU A 112 -24.04 1.85 -1.81
N ALA A 113 -25.21 1.79 -1.19
CA ALA A 113 -25.42 0.94 -0.02
C ALA A 113 -25.17 -0.55 -0.31
N GLU A 114 -25.64 -1.03 -1.47
CA GLU A 114 -25.45 -2.41 -1.92
C GLU A 114 -23.96 -2.67 -2.21
N ASP A 115 -23.33 -1.83 -3.05
CA ASP A 115 -21.90 -1.93 -3.37
C ASP A 115 -21.00 -1.92 -2.11
N LEU A 116 -21.33 -1.15 -1.08
CA LEU A 116 -20.57 -1.13 0.17
C LEU A 116 -20.77 -2.40 1.02
N THR A 117 -21.96 -2.98 1.02
CA THR A 117 -22.33 -4.01 2.01
C THR A 117 -22.22 -5.43 1.46
N GLU A 118 -22.23 -5.61 0.15
CA GLU A 118 -21.97 -6.90 -0.51
C GLU A 118 -20.48 -7.29 -0.53
N ARG A 119 -19.63 -6.42 -0.02
CA ARG A 119 -18.17 -6.55 0.08
C ARG A 119 -17.80 -6.88 1.52
N HIS A 120 -17.62 -8.15 1.90
CA HIS A 120 -17.10 -8.48 3.25
C HIS A 120 -16.75 -9.98 3.48
N ASN A 121 -16.06 -10.66 2.56
CA ASN A 121 -15.92 -12.11 2.63
C ASN A 121 -14.80 -12.60 3.54
N ILE A 122 -13.68 -11.88 3.61
CA ILE A 122 -12.40 -12.52 3.98
C ILE A 122 -11.94 -12.10 5.38
N THR A 123 -11.47 -10.87 5.56
CA THR A 123 -11.17 -10.27 6.89
C THR A 123 -12.01 -9.01 7.08
N ASP A 124 -11.96 -8.41 8.27
CA ASP A 124 -12.65 -7.14 8.55
C ASP A 124 -12.22 -6.01 7.62
N PHE A 125 -10.94 -5.96 7.25
CA PHE A 125 -10.34 -4.84 6.53
C PHE A 125 -9.62 -5.20 5.22
N SER A 126 -9.84 -6.43 4.74
CA SER A 126 -9.44 -6.95 3.43
C SER A 126 -9.84 -6.02 2.28
N PHE A 127 -9.27 -6.22 1.10
CA PHE A 127 -9.55 -5.37 -0.06
C PHE A 127 -10.98 -5.49 -0.58
N ASP A 128 -11.64 -6.62 -0.30
CA ASP A 128 -13.08 -6.82 -0.53
C ASP A 128 -13.93 -6.38 0.67
N SER A 129 -13.39 -5.61 1.63
CA SER A 129 -14.17 -5.05 2.74
C SER A 129 -14.88 -3.74 2.37
N PRO A 130 -15.91 -3.34 3.13
CA PRO A 130 -16.55 -2.04 2.97
C PRO A 130 -15.58 -0.90 3.27
N PHE A 131 -14.66 -1.12 4.21
CA PHE A 131 -13.66 -0.13 4.61
C PHE A 131 -12.66 0.13 3.47
N SER A 132 -12.22 -0.92 2.77
CA SER A 132 -11.43 -0.77 1.54
C SER A 132 -12.20 0.05 0.50
N ARG A 133 -13.49 -0.26 0.30
CA ARG A 133 -14.32 0.45 -0.65
C ARG A 133 -14.50 1.94 -0.31
N LEU A 134 -14.57 2.29 0.98
CA LEU A 134 -14.60 3.68 1.44
C LEU A 134 -13.29 4.44 1.12
N ILE A 135 -12.14 3.77 1.10
CA ILE A 135 -10.87 4.35 0.61
C ILE A 135 -10.93 4.56 -0.90
N GLU A 136 -11.36 3.56 -1.66
CA GLU A 136 -11.47 3.64 -3.13
C GLU A 136 -12.37 4.81 -3.57
N LEU A 137 -13.49 5.02 -2.87
CA LEU A 137 -14.44 6.09 -3.12
C LEU A 137 -13.98 7.45 -2.60
N ASN A 138 -12.84 7.51 -1.90
CA ASN A 138 -12.38 8.69 -1.17
C ASN A 138 -13.51 9.31 -0.30
N ALA A 139 -14.24 8.43 0.39
CA ALA A 139 -15.40 8.78 1.20
C ALA A 139 -15.03 9.79 2.30
N TRP A 140 -16.03 10.55 2.74
CA TRP A 140 -15.90 11.38 3.93
C TRP A 140 -16.04 10.53 5.19
N ILE A 141 -15.11 10.66 6.11
CA ILE A 141 -15.22 10.12 7.46
C ILE A 141 -15.69 11.24 8.36
N VAL A 142 -16.77 11.01 9.10
CA VAL A 142 -17.37 11.99 10.02
C VAL A 142 -17.33 11.47 11.44
N LEU A 143 -16.61 12.19 12.30
CA LEU A 143 -16.59 11.97 13.74
C LEU A 143 -17.55 12.97 14.40
N LEU A 144 -18.76 12.49 14.68
CA LEU A 144 -19.88 13.28 15.18
C LEU A 144 -19.93 13.22 16.71
N GLY A 145 -19.22 14.13 17.37
CA GLY A 145 -19.16 14.19 18.83
C GLY A 145 -18.31 13.09 19.47
N VAL A 146 -17.42 12.50 18.69
CA VAL A 146 -16.42 11.52 19.12
C VAL A 146 -15.03 11.97 18.67
N ASP A 147 -14.00 11.41 19.29
CA ASP A 147 -12.60 11.66 18.94
C ASP A 147 -12.06 10.60 17.96
N TYR A 148 -10.78 10.71 17.62
CA TYR A 148 -10.14 9.82 16.65
C TYR A 148 -10.02 8.38 17.15
N ASN A 149 -10.06 8.16 18.47
CA ASN A 149 -10.11 6.84 19.10
C ASN A 149 -11.39 6.04 18.81
N ARG A 150 -12.35 6.62 18.07
CA ARG A 150 -13.54 5.91 17.57
C ARG A 150 -13.50 5.65 16.07
N CYS A 151 -12.44 6.06 15.37
CA CYS A 151 -12.33 5.90 13.92
C CYS A 151 -11.88 4.48 13.56
N THR A 152 -12.83 3.60 13.25
CA THR A 152 -12.57 2.19 12.89
C THR A 152 -11.68 2.04 11.65
N MET A 153 -11.69 3.02 10.74
CA MET A 153 -10.84 3.04 9.54
C MET A 153 -9.35 2.91 9.85
N ILE A 154 -8.90 3.25 11.04
CA ILE A 154 -7.47 3.17 11.42
C ILE A 154 -7.03 1.70 11.57
N HIS A 155 -7.92 0.80 11.99
CA HIS A 155 -7.62 -0.63 12.06
C HIS A 155 -7.41 -1.27 10.66
N LEU A 156 -8.02 -0.70 9.61
CA LEU A 156 -7.69 -1.09 8.24
C LEU A 156 -6.23 -0.81 7.91
N ILE A 157 -5.68 0.31 8.39
CA ILE A 157 -4.28 0.64 8.18
C ILE A 157 -3.38 -0.31 8.98
N GLU A 158 -3.74 -0.60 10.23
CA GLU A 158 -3.00 -1.57 11.06
C GLU A 158 -2.96 -2.96 10.42
N GLU A 159 -4.11 -3.48 9.96
CA GLU A 159 -4.21 -4.78 9.30
C GLU A 159 -3.42 -4.84 8.00
N ARG A 160 -3.61 -3.85 7.12
CA ARG A 160 -2.86 -3.78 5.86
C ARG A 160 -1.37 -3.67 6.07
N SER A 161 -0.96 -2.96 7.12
CA SER A 161 0.45 -2.79 7.47
C SER A 161 1.03 -3.98 8.25
N GLU A 162 0.26 -5.04 8.52
CA GLU A 162 0.61 -6.18 9.38
C GLU A 162 1.48 -5.76 10.59
N ILE A 163 1.05 -4.69 11.28
CA ILE A 163 1.90 -4.06 12.31
C ILE A 163 2.33 -5.05 13.41
N PRO A 164 3.58 -4.95 13.89
CA PRO A 164 4.21 -6.01 14.67
C PRO A 164 3.60 -6.23 16.06
N TYR A 165 2.85 -5.27 16.60
CA TYR A 165 2.17 -5.39 17.90
C TYR A 165 0.73 -5.92 17.81
N ARG A 166 0.35 -6.47 16.65
CA ARG A 166 -0.90 -7.21 16.45
C ARG A 166 -0.60 -8.60 15.87
N ARG A 167 -1.59 -9.49 15.91
CA ARG A 167 -1.52 -10.87 15.44
C ARG A 167 -2.85 -11.34 14.89
N TRP A 168 -2.80 -12.29 13.97
CA TRP A 168 -3.98 -13.00 13.50
C TRP A 168 -4.49 -13.98 14.57
N ILE A 169 -5.79 -13.95 14.82
CA ILE A 169 -6.53 -14.92 15.63
C ILE A 169 -7.78 -15.35 14.87
N ASP A 170 -8.35 -16.50 15.23
CA ASP A 170 -9.60 -16.97 14.65
C ASP A 170 -10.77 -16.66 15.57
N LEU A 171 -11.76 -15.92 15.05
CA LEU A 171 -13.03 -15.67 15.70
C LEU A 171 -14.09 -16.59 15.10
N THR A 172 -14.62 -17.52 15.89
CA THR A 172 -15.60 -18.50 15.44
C THR A 172 -16.94 -18.27 16.12
N GLY A 173 -18.04 -18.44 15.39
CA GLY A 173 -19.38 -18.52 15.97
C GLY A 173 -20.44 -18.83 14.93
N THR A 174 -21.71 -18.73 15.31
CA THR A 174 -22.84 -19.04 14.42
C THR A 174 -23.36 -17.77 13.75
N VAL A 175 -23.40 -17.76 12.43
CA VAL A 175 -23.94 -16.69 11.60
C VAL A 175 -25.29 -17.11 11.05
N ILE A 176 -26.32 -16.29 11.23
CA ILE A 176 -27.62 -16.46 10.58
C ILE A 176 -27.72 -15.43 9.46
N ASN A 177 -27.82 -15.90 8.22
CA ASN A 177 -27.97 -15.04 7.04
C ASN A 177 -29.09 -15.60 6.16
N ASN A 178 -30.09 -14.78 5.83
CA ASN A 178 -31.28 -15.20 5.08
C ASN A 178 -31.97 -16.44 5.70
N GLY A 179 -32.02 -16.50 7.04
CA GLY A 179 -32.60 -17.62 7.79
C GLY A 179 -31.74 -18.90 7.85
N ILE A 180 -30.57 -18.92 7.22
CA ILE A 180 -29.65 -20.06 7.25
C ILE A 180 -28.62 -19.85 8.35
N ALA A 181 -28.56 -20.77 9.31
CA ALA A 181 -27.56 -20.78 10.38
C ALA A 181 -26.33 -21.60 9.95
N GLU A 182 -25.15 -21.00 10.03
CA GLU A 182 -23.88 -21.64 9.69
C GLU A 182 -22.82 -21.31 10.75
N LYS A 183 -21.98 -22.29 11.10
CA LYS A 183 -20.81 -22.02 11.93
C LYS A 183 -19.68 -21.50 11.04
N LYS A 184 -19.23 -20.28 11.31
CA LYS A 184 -18.23 -19.60 10.49
C LYS A 184 -17.06 -19.12 11.35
N THR A 185 -15.87 -19.21 10.77
CA THR A 185 -14.61 -18.73 11.36
C THR A 185 -14.09 -17.55 10.54
N TYR A 186 -13.71 -16.50 11.23
CA TYR A 186 -13.21 -15.25 10.67
C TYR A 186 -11.78 -15.00 11.16
N PRO A 187 -10.80 -14.84 10.26
CA PRO A 187 -9.49 -14.34 10.64
C PRO A 187 -9.61 -12.88 11.10
N PHE A 188 -9.05 -12.58 12.27
CA PHE A 188 -9.14 -11.29 12.93
C PHE A 188 -7.76 -10.78 13.34
N PHE A 189 -7.42 -9.54 12.99
CA PHE A 189 -6.12 -8.95 13.32
C PHE A 189 -6.16 -8.22 14.68
N SER A 190 -5.88 -8.94 15.75
CA SER A 190 -6.00 -8.47 17.14
C SER A 190 -4.70 -7.92 17.71
N GLY A 191 -4.80 -6.90 18.58
CA GLY A 191 -3.68 -6.45 19.41
C GLY A 191 -3.19 -7.53 20.37
N TYR A 192 -1.88 -7.54 20.64
CA TYR A 192 -1.37 -8.37 21.74
C TYR A 192 -1.95 -7.92 23.09
N PRO A 193 -2.13 -8.84 24.05
CA PRO A 193 -2.61 -8.49 25.38
C PRO A 193 -1.79 -7.37 26.03
N GLY A 194 -2.48 -6.36 26.54
CA GLY A 194 -1.86 -5.18 27.17
C GLY A 194 -1.36 -4.11 26.19
N VAL A 195 -1.56 -4.27 24.88
CA VAL A 195 -1.25 -3.24 23.88
C VAL A 195 -2.52 -2.45 23.54
N GLY A 196 -2.65 -1.27 24.13
CA GLY A 196 -3.74 -0.32 23.84
C GLY A 196 -3.38 0.66 22.72
N ASN A 197 -4.39 1.14 22.00
CA ASN A 197 -4.25 2.14 20.96
C ASN A 197 -4.49 3.57 21.47
N ASP A 198 -3.88 4.56 20.82
CA ASP A 198 -4.28 5.97 20.87
C ASP A 198 -4.14 6.60 19.47
N PHE A 199 -5.27 6.99 18.90
CA PHE A 199 -5.41 7.51 17.56
C PHE A 199 -5.51 9.04 17.51
N ASN A 200 -5.60 9.72 18.67
CA ASN A 200 -5.67 11.17 18.71
C ASN A 200 -4.42 11.86 18.12
N PRO A 201 -3.18 11.39 18.35
CA PRO A 201 -1.99 11.96 17.71
C PRO A 201 -2.04 11.92 16.18
N LEU A 202 -2.61 10.86 15.60
CA LEU A 202 -2.83 10.79 14.16
C LEU A 202 -3.81 11.87 13.70
N GLY A 203 -4.93 12.01 14.42
CA GLY A 203 -5.92 13.04 14.14
C GLY A 203 -5.37 14.46 14.23
N GLU A 204 -4.55 14.76 15.24
CA GLU A 204 -3.86 16.04 15.38
C GLU A 204 -2.95 16.32 14.19
N ARG A 205 -2.20 15.31 13.71
CA ARG A 205 -1.37 15.45 12.51
C ARG A 205 -2.20 15.76 11.27
N LEU A 206 -3.32 15.06 11.06
CA LEU A 206 -4.26 15.38 9.97
C LEU A 206 -4.80 16.83 10.06
N GLN A 207 -5.14 17.29 11.26
CA GLN A 207 -5.61 18.66 11.48
C GLN A 207 -4.51 19.68 11.15
N ASN A 208 -3.28 19.44 11.59
CA ASN A 208 -2.14 20.33 11.34
C ASN A 208 -1.79 20.40 9.83
N GLU A 209 -2.08 19.35 9.07
CA GLU A 209 -1.95 19.32 7.61
C GLU A 209 -3.12 20.01 6.87
N GLY A 210 -4.09 20.58 7.60
CA GLY A 210 -5.26 21.23 7.02
C GLY A 210 -6.22 20.26 6.33
N LYS A 211 -6.17 18.96 6.69
CA LYS A 211 -6.97 17.89 6.05
C LYS A 211 -8.29 17.60 6.76
N VAL A 212 -8.61 18.36 7.81
CA VAL A 212 -9.80 18.14 8.65
C VAL A 212 -10.62 19.40 8.70
N ASN A 213 -11.88 19.29 8.27
CA ASN A 213 -12.89 20.30 8.50
C ASN A 213 -13.50 20.08 9.88
N ILE A 214 -13.65 21.15 10.66
CA ILE A 214 -14.19 21.10 12.01
C ILE A 214 -15.32 22.10 12.13
N THR A 215 -16.46 21.68 12.68
CA THR A 215 -17.58 22.57 13.02
C THR A 215 -18.27 22.14 14.30
N LYS A 216 -19.25 22.92 14.73
CA LYS A 216 -20.11 22.60 15.87
C LYS A 216 -21.57 22.51 15.44
N ILE A 217 -22.26 21.45 15.88
CA ILE A 217 -23.70 21.26 15.67
C ILE A 217 -24.36 21.07 17.03
N GLY A 218 -25.17 22.03 17.47
CA GLY A 218 -25.58 22.11 18.87
C GLY A 218 -24.37 22.19 19.79
N ASN A 219 -24.22 21.22 20.71
CA ASN A 219 -23.04 21.06 21.54
C ASN A 219 -21.95 20.15 20.95
N SER A 220 -22.24 19.44 19.86
CA SER A 220 -21.37 18.42 19.31
C SER A 220 -20.23 19.03 18.51
N LEU A 221 -18.99 18.67 18.82
CA LEU A 221 -17.84 18.94 17.97
C LEU A 221 -17.80 17.89 16.86
N VAL A 222 -17.85 18.35 15.62
CA VAL A 222 -17.88 17.48 14.44
C VAL A 222 -16.60 17.68 13.65
N ARG A 223 -15.96 16.57 13.30
CA ARG A 223 -14.77 16.55 12.44
C ARG A 223 -15.09 15.76 11.17
N CYS A 224 -14.65 16.25 10.02
CA CYS A 224 -14.83 15.60 8.73
C CYS A 224 -13.53 15.65 7.93
N PHE A 225 -13.14 14.51 7.37
CA PHE A 225 -11.92 14.38 6.58
C PHE A 225 -12.05 13.26 5.56
N ARG A 226 -11.22 13.29 4.52
CA ARG A 226 -11.24 12.30 3.45
C ARG A 226 -10.56 11.00 3.89
N SER A 227 -11.16 9.87 3.54
CA SER A 227 -10.66 8.54 3.89
C SER A 227 -9.23 8.29 3.35
N LYS A 228 -8.92 8.79 2.15
CA LYS A 228 -7.55 8.73 1.58
C LYS A 228 -6.54 9.62 2.29
N ASP A 229 -6.95 10.76 2.84
CA ASP A 229 -6.05 11.62 3.62
C ASP A 229 -5.72 10.98 4.98
N LEU A 230 -6.70 10.29 5.59
CA LEU A 230 -6.47 9.46 6.77
C LEU A 230 -5.46 8.35 6.46
N TYR A 231 -5.71 7.58 5.39
CA TYR A 231 -4.84 6.47 5.00
C TYR A 231 -3.41 6.91 4.76
N ASP A 232 -3.19 7.95 3.95
CA ASP A 232 -1.86 8.46 3.64
C ASP A 232 -1.13 8.98 4.88
N CYS A 233 -1.82 9.74 5.73
CA CYS A 233 -1.23 10.27 6.96
C CYS A 233 -0.88 9.15 7.94
N ALA A 234 -1.75 8.14 8.08
CA ALA A 234 -1.53 7.01 8.96
C ALA A 234 -0.37 6.14 8.46
N MET A 235 -0.37 5.78 7.18
CA MET A 235 0.72 5.04 6.54
C MET A 235 2.04 5.79 6.75
N ARG A 236 2.10 7.10 6.43
CA ARG A 236 3.29 7.93 6.65
C ARG A 236 3.74 7.99 8.11
N SER A 237 2.82 7.93 9.06
CA SER A 237 3.15 8.02 10.49
C SER A 237 3.62 6.69 11.07
N ILE A 238 2.96 5.57 10.73
CA ILE A 238 3.39 4.21 11.12
C ILE A 238 4.71 3.84 10.45
N ARG A 239 4.90 4.30 9.21
CA ARG A 239 6.19 4.28 8.54
C ARG A 239 7.24 4.87 9.48
N GLN A 240 7.11 6.13 9.92
CA GLN A 240 8.10 6.80 10.78
C GLN A 240 8.30 6.17 12.16
N ASP A 241 7.22 5.74 12.82
CA ASP A 241 7.24 5.06 14.11
C ASP A 241 6.21 3.92 14.06
N PRO A 242 6.64 2.64 14.03
CA PRO A 242 5.69 1.54 13.98
C PRO A 242 4.74 1.57 15.18
N LEU A 243 5.14 2.11 16.34
CA LEU A 243 4.28 2.26 17.53
C LEU A 243 3.49 3.56 17.56
N PHE A 244 3.39 4.30 16.46
CA PHE A 244 2.73 5.61 16.43
C PHE A 244 1.28 5.57 16.92
N LEU A 245 0.56 4.48 16.63
CA LEU A 245 -0.84 4.29 17.01
C LEU A 245 -1.03 3.60 18.38
N VAL A 246 0.06 3.34 19.11
CA VAL A 246 0.04 2.72 20.43
C VAL A 246 0.00 3.80 21.50
N SER A 247 -0.85 3.62 22.51
CA SER A 247 -0.93 4.54 23.63
C SER A 247 0.40 4.60 24.39
N HIS A 248 0.71 5.76 24.98
CA HIS A 248 1.99 5.98 25.65
C HIS A 248 2.31 4.89 26.69
N ASP A 249 1.34 4.53 27.52
CA ASP A 249 1.49 3.51 28.58
C ASP A 249 1.67 2.09 28.03
N ALA A 250 1.20 1.83 26.81
CA ALA A 250 1.30 0.53 26.15
C ALA A 250 2.57 0.38 25.30
N LYS A 251 3.31 1.46 25.00
CA LYS A 251 4.50 1.39 24.14
C LYS A 251 5.55 0.41 24.66
N ALA A 252 5.78 0.35 25.97
CA ALA A 252 6.73 -0.60 26.56
C ALA A 252 6.33 -2.08 26.32
N GLN A 253 5.03 -2.38 26.35
CA GLN A 253 4.52 -3.71 26.05
C GLN A 253 4.59 -4.00 24.55
N ALA A 254 4.19 -3.03 23.70
CA ALA A 254 4.22 -3.17 22.25
C ALA A 254 5.65 -3.34 21.70
N SER A 255 6.63 -2.64 22.28
CA SER A 255 8.06 -2.74 21.91
C SER A 255 8.63 -4.15 22.04
N LYS A 256 8.02 -5.03 22.85
CA LYS A 256 8.44 -6.44 22.97
C LYS A 256 8.19 -7.23 21.68
N TYR A 257 7.27 -6.76 20.85
CA TYR A 257 6.89 -7.38 19.60
C TYR A 257 7.55 -6.71 18.39
N ILE A 258 8.22 -5.56 18.57
CA ILE A 258 9.06 -4.99 17.51
C ILE A 258 10.29 -5.89 17.33
N PRO A 259 10.61 -6.29 16.08
CA PRO A 259 11.83 -7.03 15.81
C PRO A 259 13.08 -6.29 16.30
N LYS A 260 13.93 -6.99 17.06
CA LYS A 260 15.21 -6.44 17.53
C LYS A 260 16.26 -6.58 16.42
N TYR A 261 16.84 -5.47 15.98
CA TYR A 261 17.80 -5.47 14.85
C TYR A 261 18.95 -6.47 15.02
N GLY A 262 19.55 -6.56 16.21
CA GLY A 262 20.62 -7.53 16.47
C GLY A 262 20.19 -8.96 16.19
N LYS A 263 18.98 -9.34 16.60
CA LYS A 263 18.44 -10.68 16.33
C LYS A 263 18.25 -10.94 14.83
N ILE A 264 17.66 -10.00 14.08
CA ILE A 264 17.49 -10.14 12.62
C ILE A 264 18.86 -10.22 11.94
N LEU A 265 19.83 -9.40 12.36
CA LEU A 265 21.18 -9.43 11.81
C LEU A 265 21.85 -10.77 12.09
N ASP A 266 21.83 -11.24 13.34
CA ASP A 266 22.43 -12.51 13.75
C ASP A 266 21.77 -13.72 13.06
N GLU A 267 20.44 -13.73 12.93
CA GLU A 267 19.71 -14.82 12.25
C GLU A 267 19.89 -14.80 10.73
N SER A 268 20.05 -13.61 10.13
CA SER A 268 20.31 -13.48 8.69
C SER A 268 21.80 -13.66 8.35
N PHE A 269 22.70 -13.61 9.33
CA PHE A 269 24.15 -13.65 9.12
C PHE A 269 24.68 -15.08 9.17
N ASP A 270 24.99 -15.60 7.99
CA ASP A 270 25.83 -16.78 7.82
C ASP A 270 27.04 -16.38 6.97
N GLU A 271 28.25 -16.50 7.53
CA GLU A 271 29.51 -16.21 6.82
C GLU A 271 29.70 -17.13 5.59
N ASN A 272 28.99 -18.26 5.56
CA ASN A 272 29.00 -19.22 4.46
C ASN A 272 27.82 -19.02 3.49
N THR A 273 27.05 -17.92 3.60
CA THR A 273 25.93 -17.65 2.70
C THR A 273 26.41 -17.66 1.24
N GLU A 274 25.95 -18.65 0.47
CA GLU A 274 26.19 -18.68 -0.96
C GLU A 274 25.61 -17.43 -1.60
N LEU A 275 26.37 -16.76 -2.47
CA LEU A 275 25.87 -15.62 -3.23
C LEU A 275 25.35 -16.07 -4.59
N ILE A 276 24.43 -15.30 -5.16
CA ILE A 276 23.97 -15.53 -6.52
C ILE A 276 25.15 -15.42 -7.50
N TYR A 277 25.16 -16.30 -8.49
CA TYR A 277 26.19 -16.36 -9.52
C TYR A 277 25.64 -15.83 -10.84
N SER A 278 26.42 -15.00 -11.52
CA SER A 278 26.20 -14.65 -12.93
C SER A 278 27.43 -15.03 -13.74
N GLU A 279 27.22 -15.48 -14.97
CA GLU A 279 28.30 -15.77 -15.93
C GLU A 279 28.89 -14.49 -16.55
N ASN A 280 28.10 -13.42 -16.65
CA ASN A 280 28.59 -12.13 -17.12
C ASN A 280 29.60 -11.54 -16.11
N PRO A 281 30.84 -11.19 -16.52
CA PRO A 281 31.87 -10.72 -15.59
C PRO A 281 31.50 -9.47 -14.79
N ILE A 282 30.79 -8.53 -15.41
CA ILE A 282 30.36 -7.28 -14.76
C ILE A 282 29.22 -7.57 -13.79
N ALA A 283 28.21 -8.33 -14.22
CA ALA A 283 27.12 -8.76 -13.35
C ALA A 283 27.64 -9.54 -12.16
N LYS A 284 28.54 -10.52 -12.36
CA LYS A 284 29.22 -11.27 -11.29
C LYS A 284 29.93 -10.36 -10.30
N LYS A 285 30.68 -9.37 -10.80
CA LYS A 285 31.38 -8.40 -9.94
C LYS A 285 30.38 -7.58 -9.13
N LEU A 286 29.29 -7.15 -9.76
CA LEU A 286 28.22 -6.41 -9.11
C LEU A 286 27.50 -7.25 -8.05
N THR A 287 27.09 -8.47 -8.37
CA THR A 287 26.42 -9.39 -7.42
C THR A 287 27.28 -9.64 -6.18
N ASN A 288 28.58 -9.81 -6.35
CA ASN A 288 29.53 -9.93 -5.24
C ASN A 288 29.60 -8.66 -4.38
N LYS A 289 29.55 -7.47 -4.99
CA LYS A 289 29.59 -6.19 -4.26
C LYS A 289 28.29 -5.90 -3.54
N LEU A 290 27.16 -6.23 -4.14
CA LEU A 290 25.85 -6.13 -3.52
C LEU A 290 25.67 -7.17 -2.40
N ARG A 291 26.45 -8.25 -2.42
CA ARG A 291 26.35 -9.37 -1.46
C ARG A 291 24.95 -9.98 -1.50
N ILE A 292 24.45 -10.23 -2.72
CA ILE A 292 23.10 -10.77 -2.92
C ILE A 292 23.13 -12.25 -2.53
N PRO A 293 22.43 -12.63 -1.46
CA PRO A 293 22.42 -14.00 -0.98
C PRO A 293 21.59 -14.86 -1.94
N LYS A 294 21.99 -16.12 -2.09
CA LYS A 294 21.24 -17.12 -2.83
C LYS A 294 19.98 -17.46 -2.02
N THR A 295 18.83 -17.23 -2.63
CA THR A 295 17.54 -17.43 -1.98
C THR A 295 17.34 -18.92 -1.65
N PRO A 296 16.83 -19.27 -0.45
CA PRO A 296 16.39 -20.64 -0.14
C PRO A 296 15.24 -21.08 -1.07
N PRO A 297 14.80 -22.36 -1.02
CA PRO A 297 13.64 -22.82 -1.77
C PRO A 297 12.45 -21.87 -1.59
N LEU A 298 11.85 -21.48 -2.71
CA LEU A 298 10.76 -20.51 -2.75
C LEU A 298 9.56 -21.01 -1.93
N ILE A 299 9.21 -20.27 -0.88
CA ILE A 299 7.98 -20.47 -0.11
C ILE A 299 7.07 -19.26 -0.34
N VAL A 300 5.93 -19.50 -0.97
CA VAL A 300 4.91 -18.48 -1.22
C VAL A 300 3.63 -18.87 -0.51
N GLU A 301 3.09 -17.94 0.26
CA GLU A 301 1.80 -18.09 0.91
C GLU A 301 0.79 -17.15 0.26
N ILE A 302 -0.26 -17.73 -0.33
CA ILE A 302 -1.39 -16.96 -0.86
C ILE A 302 -2.27 -16.58 0.33
N ARG A 303 -2.38 -15.28 0.59
CA ARG A 303 -3.19 -14.72 1.67
C ARG A 303 -4.63 -14.60 1.22
N GLN A 304 -4.83 -14.15 -0.01
CA GLN A 304 -6.15 -13.91 -0.56
C GLN A 304 -6.15 -13.99 -2.08
N LYS A 305 -7.26 -14.43 -2.67
CA LYS A 305 -7.51 -14.36 -4.11
C LYS A 305 -8.96 -13.99 -4.37
N TYR A 306 -9.21 -12.96 -5.15
CA TYR A 306 -10.56 -12.48 -5.42
C TYR A 306 -10.67 -11.80 -6.79
N GLU A 307 -11.87 -11.86 -7.33
CA GLU A 307 -12.23 -11.16 -8.56
C GLU A 307 -12.61 -9.71 -8.27
N THR A 308 -12.23 -8.85 -9.19
CA THR A 308 -12.55 -7.42 -9.15
C THR A 308 -13.54 -7.05 -10.24
N ASN A 309 -14.16 -5.88 -10.12
CA ASN A 309 -15.16 -5.36 -11.05
C ASN A 309 -14.56 -4.55 -12.22
N ASP A 310 -13.24 -4.62 -12.39
CA ASP A 310 -12.50 -4.12 -13.56
C ASP A 310 -11.77 -5.28 -14.26
N ASP A 311 -12.40 -6.47 -14.23
CA ASP A 311 -12.01 -7.68 -14.99
C ASP A 311 -10.61 -8.23 -14.66
N LEU A 312 -10.14 -8.00 -13.44
CA LEU A 312 -8.91 -8.57 -12.90
C LEU A 312 -9.21 -9.57 -11.77
N ILE A 313 -8.29 -10.51 -11.57
CA ILE A 313 -8.13 -11.31 -10.37
C ILE A 313 -6.94 -10.71 -9.61
N LEU A 314 -7.14 -10.34 -8.35
CA LEU A 314 -6.05 -9.96 -7.46
C LEU A 314 -5.70 -11.15 -6.56
N GLU A 315 -4.43 -11.50 -6.53
CA GLU A 315 -3.85 -12.55 -5.69
C GLU A 315 -2.81 -11.92 -4.76
N GLU A 316 -3.17 -11.80 -3.48
CA GLU A 316 -2.31 -11.24 -2.44
C GLU A 316 -1.46 -12.38 -1.86
N PHE A 317 -0.17 -12.14 -1.76
CA PHE A 317 0.79 -13.16 -1.38
C PHE A 317 1.86 -12.61 -0.44
N ARG A 318 2.59 -13.52 0.18
CA ARG A 318 3.84 -13.21 0.86
C ARG A 318 4.91 -14.25 0.53
N ILE A 319 6.12 -13.81 0.21
CA ILE A 319 7.25 -14.67 -0.18
C ILE A 319 8.27 -14.69 0.95
N ARG A 320 8.72 -15.88 1.36
CA ARG A 320 9.85 -16.01 2.30
C ARG A 320 11.15 -16.11 1.51
N ASN A 321 12.03 -15.11 1.65
CA ASN A 321 13.33 -15.06 0.97
C ASN A 321 14.52 -15.46 1.87
N GLY A 322 14.27 -15.81 3.14
CA GLY A 322 15.31 -16.24 4.08
C GLY A 322 16.20 -15.13 4.66
N LEU A 323 16.02 -13.87 4.25
CA LEU A 323 16.75 -12.72 4.80
C LEU A 323 15.94 -11.93 5.83
N SER A 324 14.65 -11.93 5.62
CA SER A 324 13.62 -11.18 6.32
C SER A 324 12.40 -12.07 6.51
N ASP A 325 11.41 -11.62 7.28
CA ASP A 325 10.26 -12.46 7.62
C ASP A 325 9.49 -12.89 6.36
N PHE A 326 8.92 -11.91 5.65
CA PHE A 326 8.27 -12.11 4.36
C PHE A 326 8.32 -10.84 3.50
N ILE A 327 8.27 -11.02 2.18
CA ILE A 327 8.04 -9.99 1.17
C ILE A 327 6.54 -10.00 0.83
N PRO A 328 5.74 -9.06 1.33
CA PRO A 328 4.33 -8.98 0.98
C PRO A 328 4.17 -8.34 -0.40
N GLY A 329 3.17 -8.81 -1.15
CA GLY A 329 2.88 -8.30 -2.48
C GLY A 329 1.53 -8.75 -3.00
N THR A 330 1.18 -8.24 -4.17
CA THR A 330 -0.03 -8.60 -4.89
C THR A 330 0.27 -8.78 -6.37
N MET A 331 -0.37 -9.77 -6.97
CA MET A 331 -0.38 -10.01 -8.40
C MET A 331 -1.76 -9.71 -8.96
N ALA A 332 -1.81 -8.92 -10.03
CA ALA A 332 -3.00 -8.60 -10.80
C ALA A 332 -2.98 -9.36 -12.13
N ILE A 333 -4.01 -10.18 -12.34
CA ILE A 333 -4.14 -11.12 -13.45
C ILE A 333 -5.42 -10.77 -14.23
N PRO A 334 -5.38 -10.49 -15.54
CA PRO A 334 -6.60 -10.37 -16.34
C PRO A 334 -7.42 -11.68 -16.31
N LYS A 335 -8.75 -11.63 -16.17
CA LYS A 335 -9.59 -12.84 -15.98
C LYS A 335 -9.53 -13.82 -17.16
N ASP A 336 -9.67 -13.33 -18.39
CA ASP A 336 -9.87 -14.16 -19.58
C ASP A 336 -8.56 -14.33 -20.36
N LEU A 337 -7.65 -15.15 -19.80
CA LEU A 337 -6.37 -15.45 -20.44
C LEU A 337 -6.49 -16.57 -21.47
N ASN A 338 -6.38 -16.20 -22.75
CA ASN A 338 -6.26 -17.15 -23.87
C ASN A 338 -4.81 -17.55 -24.17
N LYS A 339 -3.84 -16.90 -23.50
CA LYS A 339 -2.40 -17.13 -23.65
C LYS A 339 -1.68 -16.65 -22.39
N LYS A 340 -0.43 -17.10 -22.24
CA LYS A 340 0.52 -16.52 -21.29
C LYS A 340 0.74 -15.03 -21.62
N LEU A 341 0.85 -14.20 -20.59
CA LEU A 341 1.08 -12.76 -20.74
C LEU A 341 2.45 -12.36 -20.20
N PRO A 342 3.10 -11.35 -20.83
CA PRO A 342 4.30 -10.75 -20.26
C PRO A 342 4.00 -10.19 -18.87
N ALA A 343 4.99 -10.28 -17.97
CA ALA A 343 4.86 -9.84 -16.59
C ALA A 343 5.62 -8.54 -16.32
N VAL A 344 5.09 -7.69 -15.44
CA VAL A 344 5.75 -6.47 -14.98
C VAL A 344 5.81 -6.47 -13.46
N ILE A 345 7.02 -6.56 -12.91
CA ILE A 345 7.30 -6.33 -11.49
C ILE A 345 7.41 -4.81 -11.29
N CYS A 346 6.47 -4.26 -10.52
CA CYS A 346 6.32 -2.84 -10.23
C CYS A 346 6.85 -2.53 -8.83
N LEU A 347 7.87 -1.67 -8.74
CA LEU A 347 8.54 -1.30 -7.50
C LEU A 347 8.21 0.15 -7.13
N HIS A 348 7.75 0.32 -5.90
CA HIS A 348 7.25 1.59 -5.36
C HIS A 348 8.37 2.58 -4.99
N GLY A 349 8.02 3.86 -4.86
CA GLY A 349 8.94 4.91 -4.40
C GLY A 349 9.26 4.82 -2.91
N THR A 350 10.20 5.64 -2.43
CA THR A 350 10.47 5.70 -0.98
C THR A 350 9.21 6.14 -0.25
N GLY A 351 8.92 5.44 0.84
CA GLY A 351 7.71 5.67 1.57
C GLY A 351 6.59 4.81 1.05
N GLU A 352 6.41 4.50 -0.22
CA GLU A 352 5.23 3.77 -0.69
C GLU A 352 5.19 2.26 -0.34
N SER A 353 4.17 1.55 -0.81
CA SER A 353 3.99 0.10 -0.61
C SER A 353 3.20 -0.52 -1.79
N TRP A 354 3.14 -1.85 -1.89
CA TRP A 354 2.43 -2.52 -2.99
C TRP A 354 0.95 -2.13 -3.06
N GLU A 355 0.32 -1.79 -1.92
CA GLU A 355 -1.10 -1.44 -1.83
C GLU A 355 -1.41 -0.19 -2.64
N GLN A 356 -0.56 0.84 -2.52
CA GLN A 356 -0.73 2.09 -3.27
C GLN A 356 -0.58 1.87 -4.78
N LEU A 357 0.28 0.92 -5.19
CA LEU A 357 0.49 0.53 -6.58
C LEU A 357 -0.69 -0.28 -7.15
N MET A 358 -1.40 -1.01 -6.30
CA MET A 358 -2.52 -1.90 -6.67
C MET A 358 -3.91 -1.33 -6.39
N GLU A 359 -4.00 -0.11 -5.88
CA GLU A 359 -5.26 0.61 -5.73
C GLU A 359 -6.06 0.61 -7.05
N LYS A 360 -7.37 0.44 -6.94
CA LYS A 360 -8.26 0.54 -8.10
C LYS A 360 -8.13 1.87 -8.86
N PRO A 361 -8.24 3.05 -8.21
CA PRO A 361 -8.12 4.31 -8.92
C PRO A 361 -6.72 4.49 -9.50
N PHE A 362 -6.66 4.90 -10.78
CA PHE A 362 -5.43 5.30 -11.45
C PHE A 362 -5.37 6.82 -11.50
N ILE A 363 -4.67 7.43 -10.53
CA ILE A 363 -4.69 8.89 -10.31
C ILE A 363 -3.30 9.43 -9.96
N GLU A 364 -3.03 10.69 -10.31
CA GLU A 364 -1.86 11.42 -9.81
C GLU A 364 -2.13 11.96 -8.40
N ARG A 365 -1.16 11.78 -7.50
CA ARG A 365 -1.20 12.32 -6.14
C ARG A 365 0.22 12.60 -5.66
N ASN A 366 0.47 13.81 -5.14
CA ASN A 366 1.75 14.19 -4.53
C ASN A 366 3.00 13.87 -5.40
N GLY A 367 2.92 14.06 -6.71
CA GLY A 367 4.03 13.80 -7.64
C GLY A 367 4.25 12.33 -7.98
N THR A 368 3.36 11.41 -7.58
CA THR A 368 3.39 9.99 -7.97
C THR A 368 2.05 9.58 -8.58
N LEU A 369 1.98 8.34 -9.07
CA LEU A 369 0.74 7.69 -9.49
C LEU A 369 0.29 6.68 -8.44
N ILE A 370 -1.02 6.64 -8.17
CA ILE A 370 -1.69 5.58 -7.42
C ILE A 370 -2.29 4.61 -8.43
N GLY A 371 -2.26 3.30 -8.14
CA GLY A 371 -2.89 2.26 -8.97
C GLY A 371 -2.15 1.93 -10.27
N TRP A 372 -0.91 2.39 -10.46
CA TRP A 372 -0.20 2.23 -11.74
C TRP A 372 0.25 0.80 -12.05
N ALA A 373 0.47 -0.05 -11.03
CA ALA A 373 0.72 -1.47 -11.26
C ALA A 373 -0.56 -2.17 -11.74
N ARG A 374 -1.70 -1.91 -11.09
CA ARG A 374 -3.00 -2.41 -11.55
C ARG A 374 -3.33 -1.95 -12.97
N GLU A 375 -2.94 -0.74 -13.33
CA GLU A 375 -3.13 -0.20 -14.67
C GLU A 375 -2.30 -0.97 -15.73
N PHE A 376 -1.12 -1.50 -15.40
CA PHE A 376 -0.44 -2.44 -16.31
C PHE A 376 -1.28 -3.69 -16.57
N ALA A 377 -1.92 -4.25 -15.53
CA ALA A 377 -2.78 -5.41 -15.71
C ALA A 377 -3.98 -5.11 -16.63
N ARG A 378 -4.64 -3.96 -16.44
CA ARG A 378 -5.71 -3.49 -17.36
C ARG A 378 -5.23 -3.31 -18.81
N ARG A 379 -3.93 -3.15 -19.01
CA ARG A 379 -3.30 -2.96 -20.33
C ARG A 379 -2.75 -4.25 -20.93
N GLY A 380 -3.06 -5.41 -20.33
CA GLY A 380 -2.77 -6.73 -20.89
C GLY A 380 -1.45 -7.35 -20.43
N PHE A 381 -0.97 -6.97 -19.25
CA PHE A 381 0.19 -7.60 -18.60
C PHE A 381 -0.25 -8.41 -17.38
N ILE A 382 0.56 -9.39 -16.94
CA ILE A 382 0.52 -9.77 -15.53
C ILE A 382 1.28 -8.69 -14.77
N SER A 383 0.66 -8.04 -13.77
CA SER A 383 1.38 -7.05 -12.96
C SER A 383 1.59 -7.58 -11.56
N VAL A 384 2.79 -7.41 -11.02
CA VAL A 384 3.10 -7.73 -9.62
C VAL A 384 3.61 -6.48 -8.94
N ALA A 385 3.13 -6.18 -7.73
CA ALA A 385 3.71 -5.15 -6.88
C ALA A 385 4.12 -5.81 -5.55
N ILE A 386 5.33 -5.52 -5.09
CA ILE A 386 5.84 -5.98 -3.80
C ILE A 386 6.20 -4.78 -2.91
N THR A 387 6.07 -4.94 -1.60
CA THR A 387 6.65 -3.97 -0.66
C THR A 387 8.10 -4.35 -0.39
N GLN A 388 8.98 -3.45 -0.82
CA GLN A 388 10.42 -3.63 -0.79
C GLN A 388 10.95 -3.57 0.64
N PHE A 389 12.15 -4.15 0.83
CA PHE A 389 12.88 -4.17 2.08
C PHE A 389 12.81 -2.84 2.84
N SER A 390 12.66 -2.96 4.16
CA SER A 390 12.57 -1.88 5.13
C SER A 390 11.30 -1.03 5.06
N HIS A 391 10.28 -1.37 4.25
CA HIS A 391 8.99 -0.64 4.16
C HIS A 391 7.80 -1.42 4.73
N PRO A 392 6.85 -0.78 5.46
CA PRO A 392 5.66 -1.47 5.93
C PRO A 392 4.76 -1.83 4.74
N PRO A 393 4.06 -2.98 4.74
CA PRO A 393 3.79 -3.88 5.87
C PRO A 393 4.91 -4.79 6.40
N ARG A 394 6.16 -4.69 5.93
CA ARG A 394 7.23 -5.54 6.47
C ARG A 394 7.45 -5.30 7.95
N HIS A 395 7.75 -6.39 8.66
CA HIS A 395 8.05 -6.35 10.09
C HIS A 395 9.36 -5.61 10.41
N GLU A 396 10.29 -5.52 9.46
CA GLU A 396 11.49 -4.71 9.63
C GLU A 396 11.12 -3.23 9.81
N PRO A 397 11.64 -2.54 10.83
CA PRO A 397 11.34 -1.12 11.07
C PRO A 397 11.68 -0.22 9.87
N TRP A 398 10.72 0.60 9.45
CA TRP A 398 10.93 1.64 8.44
C TRP A 398 11.49 2.89 9.11
N ASN A 399 12.80 3.02 9.16
CA ASN A 399 13.42 4.28 9.57
C ASN A 399 14.81 4.45 8.94
N TRP A 400 15.15 3.58 8.00
CA TRP A 400 16.50 3.42 7.48
C TRP A 400 17.57 3.16 8.56
N GLU A 401 17.21 2.93 9.83
CA GLU A 401 18.15 2.58 10.88
C GLU A 401 18.68 1.17 10.66
N PHE A 402 17.81 0.19 10.40
CA PHE A 402 18.24 -1.17 10.12
C PHE A 402 19.17 -1.26 8.89
N PRO A 403 18.83 -0.68 7.72
CA PRO A 403 19.74 -0.57 6.58
C PRO A 403 21.11 0.04 6.91
N LYS A 404 21.22 1.00 7.84
CA LYS A 404 22.51 1.60 8.25
C LYS A 404 23.41 0.63 9.00
N LEU A 405 22.85 -0.43 9.59
CA LEU A 405 23.61 -1.47 10.31
C LEU A 405 24.17 -2.54 9.36
N LEU A 406 23.62 -2.72 8.17
CA LEU A 406 24.08 -3.76 7.23
C LEU A 406 25.56 -3.65 6.84
N PRO A 407 26.13 -2.45 6.57
CA PRO A 407 27.53 -2.33 6.19
C PRO A 407 28.52 -2.85 7.24
N VAL A 408 28.21 -2.77 8.54
CA VAL A 408 29.11 -3.28 9.59
C VAL A 408 29.16 -4.81 9.63
N TYR A 409 28.17 -5.48 9.04
CA TYR A 409 28.15 -6.93 8.81
C TYR A 409 28.61 -7.29 7.39
N GLY A 410 29.19 -6.35 6.63
CA GLY A 410 29.64 -6.57 5.27
C GLY A 410 28.50 -6.82 4.27
N LYS A 411 27.27 -6.44 4.60
CA LYS A 411 26.07 -6.55 3.75
C LYS A 411 25.68 -5.18 3.17
N THR A 412 24.84 -5.18 2.15
CA THR A 412 24.32 -3.93 1.55
C THR A 412 22.80 -3.93 1.53
N ALA A 413 22.18 -2.77 1.76
CA ALA A 413 20.73 -2.62 1.65
C ALA A 413 20.25 -2.82 0.20
N MET A 414 21.06 -2.43 -0.80
CA MET A 414 20.76 -2.71 -2.21
C MET A 414 20.71 -4.20 -2.51
N GLY A 415 21.62 -5.01 -1.92
CA GLY A 415 21.58 -6.47 -2.08
C GLY A 415 20.29 -7.10 -1.55
N TRP A 416 19.73 -6.56 -0.47
CA TRP A 416 18.44 -6.99 0.08
C TRP A 416 17.27 -6.58 -0.82
N LEU A 417 17.26 -5.34 -1.30
CA LEU A 417 16.27 -4.85 -2.27
C LEU A 417 16.26 -5.71 -3.54
N VAL A 418 17.45 -6.02 -4.08
CA VAL A 418 17.55 -6.86 -5.27
C VAL A 418 17.09 -8.29 -4.95
N SER A 419 17.46 -8.86 -3.80
CA SER A 419 16.98 -10.20 -3.39
C SER A 419 15.45 -10.29 -3.33
N ASP A 420 14.76 -9.25 -2.90
CA ASP A 420 13.30 -9.21 -2.94
C ASP A 420 12.77 -9.34 -4.38
N VAL A 421 13.35 -8.58 -5.32
CA VAL A 421 12.99 -8.64 -6.73
C VAL A 421 13.28 -10.01 -7.32
N LEU A 422 14.43 -10.62 -7.02
CA LEU A 422 14.78 -11.93 -7.56
C LEU A 422 13.88 -13.03 -7.00
N SER A 423 13.45 -12.92 -5.75
CA SER A 423 12.43 -13.81 -5.17
C SER A 423 11.08 -13.68 -5.90
N CYS A 424 10.75 -12.47 -6.35
CA CYS A 424 9.57 -12.24 -7.18
C CYS A 424 9.73 -12.82 -8.59
N VAL A 425 10.93 -12.74 -9.19
CA VAL A 425 11.24 -13.42 -10.47
C VAL A 425 11.07 -14.93 -10.31
N ASP A 426 11.63 -15.52 -9.25
CA ASP A 426 11.49 -16.95 -8.94
C ASP A 426 10.01 -17.35 -8.85
N TYR A 427 9.20 -16.55 -8.15
CA TYR A 427 7.76 -16.79 -8.06
C TYR A 427 7.07 -16.71 -9.42
N LEU A 428 7.35 -15.68 -10.22
CA LEU A 428 6.78 -15.55 -11.57
C LEU A 428 7.15 -16.73 -12.47
N GLN A 429 8.34 -17.31 -12.33
CA GLN A 429 8.74 -18.50 -13.09
C GLN A 429 7.90 -19.75 -12.78
N THR A 430 7.25 -19.79 -11.61
CA THR A 430 6.33 -20.89 -11.24
C THR A 430 4.92 -20.71 -11.78
N ARG A 431 4.58 -19.54 -12.36
CA ARG A 431 3.20 -19.19 -12.71
C ARG A 431 2.81 -19.63 -14.12
N PRO A 432 1.78 -20.48 -14.28
CA PRO A 432 1.35 -20.94 -15.60
C PRO A 432 0.79 -19.83 -16.51
N GLU A 433 0.28 -18.74 -15.94
CA GLU A 433 -0.26 -17.57 -16.63
C GLU A 433 0.82 -16.60 -17.18
N VAL A 434 2.08 -16.76 -16.73
CA VAL A 434 3.17 -15.84 -17.05
C VAL A 434 3.98 -16.34 -18.25
N ASP A 435 4.24 -15.43 -19.16
CA ASP A 435 5.28 -15.58 -20.18
C ASP A 435 6.65 -15.29 -19.55
N ILE A 436 7.31 -16.37 -19.13
CA ILE A 436 8.56 -16.31 -18.37
C ILE A 436 9.74 -15.72 -19.17
N GLU A 437 9.63 -15.69 -20.50
CA GLU A 437 10.64 -15.09 -21.38
C GLU A 437 10.52 -13.56 -21.45
N HIS A 438 9.41 -12.99 -20.95
CA HIS A 438 9.09 -11.57 -21.03
C HIS A 438 8.74 -10.98 -19.66
N ILE A 439 9.60 -11.23 -18.66
CA ILE A 439 9.52 -10.61 -17.33
C ILE A 439 10.22 -9.25 -17.37
N THR A 440 9.47 -8.20 -17.07
CA THR A 440 9.98 -6.82 -16.96
C THR A 440 10.04 -6.40 -15.50
N VAL A 441 11.07 -5.67 -15.11
CA VAL A 441 11.13 -5.00 -13.79
C VAL A 441 11.15 -3.48 -13.98
N GLY A 442 10.39 -2.74 -13.19
CA GLY A 442 10.50 -1.30 -13.20
C GLY A 442 9.90 -0.62 -11.99
N GLY A 443 10.25 0.64 -11.81
CA GLY A 443 9.86 1.35 -10.60
C GLY A 443 10.12 2.84 -10.61
N PHE A 444 9.61 3.50 -9.56
CA PHE A 444 9.77 4.92 -9.31
C PHE A 444 10.77 5.16 -8.17
N SER A 445 11.65 6.16 -8.30
CA SER A 445 12.58 6.56 -7.24
C SER A 445 13.43 5.38 -6.72
N LEU A 446 13.32 5.03 -5.43
CA LEU A 446 13.90 3.81 -4.83
C LEU A 446 13.64 2.54 -5.67
N GLY A 447 12.39 2.32 -6.09
CA GLY A 447 12.04 1.17 -6.92
C GLY A 447 12.68 1.24 -8.31
N GLY A 448 12.93 2.44 -8.83
CA GLY A 448 13.63 2.63 -10.10
C GLY A 448 15.09 2.19 -10.03
N ILE A 449 15.81 2.57 -8.97
CA ILE A 449 17.20 2.14 -8.80
C ILE A 449 17.28 0.64 -8.51
N ALA A 450 16.37 0.09 -7.69
CA ALA A 450 16.32 -1.34 -7.39
C ALA A 450 16.06 -2.14 -8.68
N ALA A 451 15.13 -1.71 -9.52
CA ALA A 451 14.87 -2.31 -10.83
C ALA A 451 16.13 -2.33 -11.72
N PHE A 452 16.87 -1.23 -11.77
CA PHE A 452 18.10 -1.13 -12.56
C PHE A 452 19.19 -2.10 -12.09
N TYR A 453 19.43 -2.20 -10.78
CA TYR A 453 20.40 -3.15 -10.24
C TYR A 453 19.94 -4.60 -10.41
N SER A 454 18.66 -4.91 -10.20
CA SER A 454 18.10 -6.25 -10.44
C SER A 454 18.28 -6.67 -11.90
N PHE A 455 17.98 -5.77 -12.84
CA PHE A 455 18.17 -6.02 -14.27
C PHE A 455 19.64 -6.29 -14.61
N ALA A 456 20.57 -5.58 -13.99
CA ALA A 456 22.00 -5.77 -14.23
C ALA A 456 22.56 -7.11 -13.69
N VAL A 457 21.92 -7.74 -12.70
CA VAL A 457 22.43 -8.97 -12.08
C VAL A 457 21.72 -10.26 -12.48
N ASP A 458 20.48 -10.18 -12.97
CA ASP A 458 19.68 -11.36 -13.31
C ASP A 458 19.25 -11.34 -14.79
N GLU A 459 19.75 -12.32 -15.54
CA GLU A 459 19.53 -12.45 -16.99
C GLU A 459 18.11 -12.91 -17.35
N ARG A 460 17.36 -13.45 -16.38
CA ARG A 460 15.96 -13.89 -16.57
C ARG A 460 15.00 -12.70 -16.73
N ILE A 461 15.45 -11.50 -16.35
CA ILE A 461 14.70 -10.27 -16.53
C ILE A 461 14.86 -9.80 -17.97
N PHE A 462 13.80 -9.90 -18.76
CA PHE A 462 13.82 -9.54 -20.18
C PHE A 462 14.10 -8.05 -20.41
N SER A 463 13.41 -7.17 -19.69
CA SER A 463 13.56 -5.71 -19.86
C SER A 463 13.41 -4.94 -18.55
N ALA A 464 13.84 -3.67 -18.55
CA ALA A 464 13.66 -2.80 -17.40
C ALA A 464 13.22 -1.38 -17.75
N PHE A 465 12.52 -0.73 -16.82
CA PHE A 465 12.24 0.71 -16.89
C PHE A 465 12.42 1.43 -15.55
N THR A 466 12.78 2.71 -15.60
CA THR A 466 12.89 3.55 -14.40
C THR A 466 12.19 4.88 -14.56
N PHE A 467 11.52 5.35 -13.50
CA PHE A 467 10.95 6.68 -13.38
C PHE A 467 11.68 7.46 -12.28
N CYS A 468 12.37 8.55 -12.65
CA CYS A 468 13.17 9.35 -11.72
C CYS A 468 14.00 8.47 -10.76
N GLY A 469 14.60 7.41 -11.31
CA GLY A 469 15.07 6.26 -10.55
C GLY A 469 16.48 6.41 -9.99
N GLY A 470 17.05 7.62 -9.95
CA GLY A 470 18.44 7.80 -9.54
C GLY A 470 19.47 7.10 -10.46
N VAL A 471 19.09 6.77 -11.70
CA VAL A 471 20.00 6.12 -12.67
C VAL A 471 20.76 7.18 -13.45
N GLY A 472 22.09 7.11 -13.38
CA GLY A 472 23.03 8.12 -13.89
C GLY A 472 24.37 8.00 -13.18
N SER A 473 25.44 8.66 -13.63
CA SER A 473 26.75 8.53 -12.98
C SER A 473 26.72 8.95 -11.51
N ILE A 474 27.08 8.01 -10.63
CA ILE A 474 27.21 8.23 -9.19
C ILE A 474 28.30 9.29 -8.94
N ARG A 475 29.37 9.30 -9.75
CA ARG A 475 30.42 10.32 -9.64
C ARG A 475 29.88 11.73 -9.87
N HIS A 476 29.01 11.92 -10.86
CA HIS A 476 28.37 13.21 -11.11
C HIS A 476 27.41 13.59 -9.99
N LEU A 477 26.63 12.64 -9.45
CA LEU A 477 25.81 12.89 -8.26
C LEU A 477 26.65 13.40 -7.07
N ILE A 478 27.82 12.81 -6.83
CA ILE A 478 28.74 13.24 -5.75
C ILE A 478 29.29 14.64 -5.99
N CYS A 479 29.66 14.96 -7.24
CA CYS A 479 30.32 16.23 -7.56
C CYS A 479 29.34 17.41 -7.72
N GLU A 480 28.14 17.16 -8.23
CA GLU A 480 27.24 18.22 -8.73
C GLU A 480 25.81 18.10 -8.20
N GLY A 481 25.42 16.96 -7.63
CA GLY A 481 24.04 16.68 -7.22
C GLY A 481 23.79 16.80 -5.72
N ASN A 482 22.61 16.33 -5.30
CA ASN A 482 22.20 16.31 -3.89
C ASN A 482 22.45 14.93 -3.27
N THR A 483 23.62 14.72 -2.69
CA THR A 483 23.96 13.47 -1.99
C THR A 483 23.10 13.20 -0.75
N GLY A 484 22.43 14.22 -0.20
CA GLY A 484 21.50 14.05 0.92
C GLY A 484 20.14 13.49 0.53
N PHE A 485 19.82 13.41 -0.78
CA PHE A 485 18.52 12.92 -1.24
C PHE A 485 18.37 11.40 -1.08
N HIS A 486 19.45 10.66 -1.30
CA HIS A 486 19.46 9.20 -1.19
C HIS A 486 19.85 8.72 0.21
N SER A 487 19.24 7.62 0.64
CA SER A 487 19.60 6.94 1.88
C SER A 487 20.71 5.90 1.64
N ILE A 488 21.09 5.16 2.70
CA ILE A 488 22.20 4.20 2.70
C ILE A 488 22.09 3.09 1.64
N TYR A 489 20.89 2.81 1.12
CA TYR A 489 20.69 1.85 0.03
C TYR A 489 21.45 2.23 -1.25
N TYR A 490 21.63 3.52 -1.51
CA TYR A 490 22.25 3.99 -2.75
C TYR A 490 23.77 3.93 -2.70
N TYR A 491 24.35 4.06 -1.50
CA TYR A 491 25.79 4.14 -1.28
C TYR A 491 26.41 2.78 -0.98
N VAL A 492 26.50 1.95 -2.03
CA VAL A 492 27.18 0.66 -1.96
C VAL A 492 28.70 0.86 -1.80
N PRO A 493 29.35 0.29 -0.77
CA PRO A 493 30.80 0.41 -0.57
C PRO A 493 31.60 -0.02 -1.79
N ASP A 494 32.68 0.71 -2.09
CA ASP A 494 33.64 0.47 -3.18
C ASP A 494 33.08 0.46 -4.61
N ILE A 495 31.81 0.83 -4.84
CA ILE A 495 31.21 0.68 -6.16
C ILE A 495 31.94 1.48 -7.26
N ILE A 496 32.40 2.70 -6.94
CA ILE A 496 33.16 3.54 -7.87
C ILE A 496 34.61 3.06 -8.04
N SER A 497 35.30 2.71 -6.94
CA SER A 497 36.69 2.25 -6.99
C SER A 497 36.83 0.92 -7.73
N GLU A 498 35.77 0.12 -7.75
CA GLU A 498 35.66 -1.13 -8.50
C GLU A 498 35.21 -0.93 -9.95
N GLY A 499 35.00 0.31 -10.40
CA GLY A 499 34.61 0.63 -11.77
C GLY A 499 33.17 0.24 -12.12
N LEU A 500 32.30 0.12 -11.13
CA LEU A 500 30.89 -0.27 -11.27
C LEU A 500 29.94 0.95 -11.23
N ASP A 501 30.40 2.12 -11.71
CA ASP A 501 29.50 3.26 -11.90
C ASP A 501 28.37 2.90 -12.89
N HIS A 502 27.19 3.49 -12.75
CA HIS A 502 26.01 3.09 -13.54
C HIS A 502 26.24 3.06 -15.06
N PRO A 503 26.95 4.04 -15.69
CA PRO A 503 27.24 3.99 -17.13
C PRO A 503 28.05 2.77 -17.58
N ARG A 504 28.81 2.15 -16.67
CA ARG A 504 29.60 0.93 -16.94
C ARG A 504 28.79 -0.35 -16.81
N LEU A 505 27.71 -0.32 -16.02
CA LEU A 505 26.84 -1.48 -15.84
C LEU A 505 26.07 -1.85 -17.11
N VAL A 506 26.01 -0.97 -18.10
CA VAL A 506 25.39 -1.25 -19.41
C VAL A 506 25.92 -2.53 -20.06
N SER A 507 27.22 -2.80 -19.93
CA SER A 507 27.85 -4.01 -20.48
C SER A 507 27.40 -5.31 -19.78
N ALA A 508 26.72 -5.22 -18.63
CA ALA A 508 26.16 -6.39 -17.94
C ALA A 508 24.86 -6.90 -18.59
N PHE A 509 24.11 -6.01 -19.27
CA PHE A 509 22.75 -6.33 -19.72
C PHE A 509 22.47 -5.99 -21.19
N ALA A 510 23.28 -5.17 -21.86
CA ALA A 510 23.12 -4.92 -23.30
C ALA A 510 23.21 -6.27 -24.07
N PRO A 511 22.28 -6.55 -25.01
CA PRO A 511 21.35 -5.62 -25.64
C PRO A 511 19.90 -5.70 -25.12
N ARG A 512 19.66 -6.19 -23.89
CA ARG A 512 18.29 -6.30 -23.34
C ARG A 512 17.59 -4.93 -23.24
N PRO A 513 16.27 -4.82 -23.47
CA PRO A 513 15.61 -3.51 -23.54
C PRO A 513 15.63 -2.73 -22.22
N LEU A 514 15.92 -1.42 -22.30
CA LEU A 514 16.00 -0.51 -21.16
C LEU A 514 15.32 0.83 -21.48
N PHE A 515 14.42 1.27 -20.60
CA PHE A 515 13.80 2.60 -20.65
C PHE A 515 14.17 3.41 -19.40
N ILE A 516 14.74 4.61 -19.56
CA ILE A 516 15.00 5.54 -18.45
C ILE A 516 14.18 6.80 -18.66
N TYR A 517 13.33 7.15 -17.69
CA TYR A 517 12.64 8.43 -17.63
C TYR A 517 13.25 9.28 -16.51
N GLY A 518 13.83 10.42 -16.87
CA GLY A 518 14.34 11.43 -15.93
C GLY A 518 13.66 12.78 -16.13
N THR A 519 13.83 13.67 -15.14
CA THR A 519 13.37 15.06 -15.24
C THR A 519 14.50 16.05 -14.97
N THR A 520 14.40 17.26 -15.54
CA THR A 520 15.49 18.26 -15.49
C THR A 520 15.82 18.76 -14.08
N ASN A 521 14.86 18.74 -13.15
CA ASN A 521 15.04 19.14 -11.76
C ASN A 521 14.82 17.95 -10.80
N ASP A 522 15.18 16.74 -11.22
CA ASP A 522 15.19 15.59 -10.31
C ASP A 522 16.25 15.78 -9.22
N MET A 523 15.82 15.75 -7.96
CA MET A 523 16.71 15.86 -6.81
C MET A 523 17.57 14.61 -6.59
N GLY A 524 17.19 13.46 -7.16
CA GLY A 524 17.92 12.19 -7.02
C GLY A 524 19.05 11.99 -8.03
N MET A 525 19.00 12.63 -9.20
CA MET A 525 20.07 12.52 -10.18
C MET A 525 20.23 13.81 -10.97
N PRO A 526 21.40 14.48 -10.92
CA PRO A 526 21.63 15.64 -11.77
C PRO A 526 21.61 15.23 -13.25
N VAL A 527 21.16 16.16 -14.10
CA VAL A 527 21.11 15.99 -15.57
C VAL A 527 22.46 15.55 -16.13
N SER A 528 23.57 16.07 -15.60
CA SER A 528 24.92 15.68 -16.02
C SER A 528 25.21 14.19 -15.80
N GLY A 529 24.71 13.61 -14.71
CA GLY A 529 24.83 12.18 -14.43
C GLY A 529 24.03 11.32 -15.42
N LEU A 530 22.83 11.76 -15.81
CA LEU A 530 22.03 11.08 -16.83
C LEU A 530 22.67 11.18 -18.22
N HIS A 531 23.17 12.36 -18.61
CA HIS A 531 23.90 12.53 -19.87
C HIS A 531 25.18 11.68 -19.92
N ALA A 532 25.89 11.54 -18.80
CA ALA A 532 27.05 10.66 -18.72
C ALA A 532 26.67 9.19 -18.93
N PHE A 533 25.50 8.76 -18.46
CA PHE A 533 24.95 7.44 -18.74
C PHE A 533 24.59 7.28 -20.22
N GLU A 534 23.83 8.22 -20.78
CA GLU A 534 23.42 8.23 -22.19
C GLU A 534 24.61 8.14 -23.15
N SER A 535 25.64 8.95 -22.89
CA SER A 535 26.88 8.99 -23.70
C SER A 535 27.66 7.68 -23.68
N SER A 536 27.45 6.83 -22.67
CA SER A 536 28.04 5.49 -22.56
C SER A 536 27.12 4.44 -23.18
N ALA A 537 25.82 4.51 -22.87
CA ALA A 537 24.87 3.44 -23.15
C ALA A 537 24.45 3.38 -24.62
N ILE A 538 24.10 4.52 -25.23
CA ILE A 538 23.59 4.56 -26.61
C ILE A 538 24.60 3.98 -27.60
N PRO A 539 25.89 4.37 -27.60
CA PRO A 539 26.86 3.80 -28.54
C PRO A 539 27.06 2.29 -28.38
N ILE A 540 26.96 1.76 -27.16
CA ILE A 540 27.06 0.31 -26.91
C ILE A 540 25.90 -0.42 -27.58
N TYR A 541 24.66 0.03 -27.35
CA TYR A 541 23.49 -0.59 -27.98
C TYR A 541 23.51 -0.45 -29.50
N GLU A 542 23.90 0.70 -30.03
CA GLU A 542 24.06 0.92 -31.48
C GLU A 542 25.10 -0.03 -32.08
N SER A 543 26.24 -0.23 -31.42
CA SER A 543 27.28 -1.15 -31.90
C SER A 543 26.82 -2.61 -31.97
N MET A 544 25.79 -2.97 -31.21
CA MET A 544 25.16 -4.29 -31.19
C MET A 544 23.94 -4.40 -32.13
N GLY A 545 23.63 -3.34 -32.89
CA GLY A 545 22.43 -3.28 -33.73
C GLY A 545 21.11 -3.23 -32.94
N ALA A 546 21.16 -2.80 -31.68
CA ALA A 546 20.04 -2.81 -30.73
C ALA A 546 19.67 -1.39 -30.25
N GLY A 547 20.00 -0.34 -31.01
CA GLY A 547 19.73 1.05 -30.63
C GLY A 547 18.25 1.36 -30.35
N ASP A 548 17.32 0.59 -30.95
CA ASP A 548 15.88 0.68 -30.72
C ASP A 548 15.43 0.06 -29.37
N LYS A 549 16.28 -0.74 -28.74
CA LYS A 549 16.02 -1.38 -27.44
C LYS A 549 16.38 -0.49 -26.25
N ILE A 550 17.08 0.62 -26.45
CA ILE A 550 17.37 1.60 -25.40
C ILE A 550 16.62 2.90 -25.64
N LYS A 551 15.97 3.42 -24.60
CA LYS A 551 15.28 4.70 -24.66
C LYS A 551 15.53 5.50 -23.39
N ILE A 552 16.18 6.66 -23.54
CA ILE A 552 16.43 7.60 -22.44
C ILE A 552 15.62 8.86 -22.74
N VAL A 553 14.78 9.26 -21.79
CA VAL A 553 13.88 10.41 -21.91
C VAL A 553 14.20 11.36 -20.78
N LEU A 554 14.48 12.62 -21.14
CA LEU A 554 14.64 13.72 -20.20
C LEU A 554 13.56 14.76 -20.49
N GLU A 555 12.70 15.00 -19.50
CA GLU A 555 11.59 15.96 -19.62
C GLU A 555 11.74 17.10 -18.60
N GLU A 556 11.15 18.25 -18.91
CA GLU A 556 11.10 19.33 -17.92
C GLU A 556 10.19 18.92 -16.75
N GLY A 557 10.67 19.04 -15.52
CA GLY A 557 9.89 18.66 -14.34
C GLY A 557 10.70 18.53 -13.07
N GLN A 558 10.01 18.11 -12.01
CA GLN A 558 10.55 17.75 -10.70
C GLN A 558 10.55 16.22 -10.55
N HIS A 559 11.09 15.71 -9.44
CA HIS A 559 11.04 14.29 -9.08
C HIS A 559 9.59 13.76 -9.04
N ALA A 560 9.16 13.09 -10.12
CA ALA A 560 7.77 12.68 -10.27
C ALA A 560 7.57 11.48 -11.19
N LEU A 561 6.49 10.73 -10.92
CA LEU A 561 5.85 9.78 -11.82
C LEU A 561 4.46 10.34 -12.19
N ASN A 562 4.28 10.67 -13.47
CA ASN A 562 3.04 11.24 -14.01
C ASN A 562 2.45 10.37 -15.14
N PHE A 563 1.23 10.67 -15.56
CA PHE A 563 0.53 9.92 -16.61
C PHE A 563 1.32 9.89 -17.93
N LYS A 564 2.01 10.97 -18.28
CA LYS A 564 2.83 11.04 -19.50
C LYS A 564 3.95 10.01 -19.45
N ALA A 565 4.74 10.01 -18.37
CA ALA A 565 5.82 9.04 -18.15
C ALA A 565 5.31 7.60 -18.20
N PHE A 566 4.23 7.30 -17.46
CA PHE A 566 3.63 5.96 -17.43
C PHE A 566 3.16 5.52 -18.82
N ASN A 567 2.47 6.39 -19.56
CA ASN A 567 1.97 6.06 -20.90
C ASN A 567 3.11 5.83 -21.89
N MET A 568 4.22 6.56 -21.79
CA MET A 568 5.40 6.35 -22.64
C MET A 568 6.01 4.96 -22.43
N VAL A 569 6.20 4.56 -21.16
CA VAL A 569 6.71 3.22 -20.82
C VAL A 569 5.73 2.13 -21.22
N SER A 570 4.44 2.29 -20.88
CA SER A 570 3.40 1.31 -21.20
C SER A 570 3.28 1.06 -22.71
N ASN A 571 3.38 2.11 -23.53
CA ASN A 571 3.36 1.97 -24.98
C ASN A 571 4.66 1.35 -25.52
N TRP A 572 5.81 1.70 -24.92
CA TRP A 572 7.09 1.10 -25.29
C TRP A 572 7.13 -0.40 -24.98
N LEU A 573 6.67 -0.84 -23.80
CA LEU A 573 6.61 -2.25 -23.43
C LEU A 573 5.73 -3.11 -24.37
N LYS A 574 4.69 -2.52 -24.97
CA LYS A 574 3.87 -3.21 -25.98
C LYS A 574 4.58 -3.39 -27.33
N GLY A 575 5.60 -2.59 -27.60
CA GLY A 575 6.31 -2.56 -28.88
C GLY A 575 7.63 -3.32 -28.89
N ILE A 576 8.22 -3.62 -27.73
CA ILE A 576 9.48 -4.37 -27.64
C ILE A 576 9.24 -5.86 -27.93
N LYS A 577 10.18 -6.45 -28.66
CA LYS A 577 10.18 -7.86 -29.08
C LYS A 577 11.42 -8.60 -28.59
#